data_AF-A0A7V6NP35-F1
#
_entry.id   AF-A0A7V6NP35-F1
#
_cell.length_a   1.000
_cell.length_b   1.000
_cell.length_c   1.000
_cell.angle_alpha   90.00
_cell.angle_beta   90.00
_cell.angle_gamma   90.00
#
_symmetry.space_group_name_H-M   'P 1'
#
loop_
_entity.id
_entity.type
_entity.pdbx_description
1 polymer ?
#
loop_
_entity_poly.entity_id
_entity_poly.type
_entity_poly.pdbx_seq_one_letter_code
_entity_poly.pdbx_strand_id
1 'polypeptide(L)'
;MNNIALLFILFIMMKGKDKSPHFPNTRNTLYIDIKTTTEKIKLIKKIGPYFPEEYLPSINKAIMITEKIVKLYEVFDFICKKDMLYVTESIPVENLQKRLSYIANTIQKDFAKEDINRLGAGADIILKIDRLNKMMNMFSYISSNPDIMKDTNSIFKLVEPLLQDKDEKEMKKIKEMTRMMNILKALDTTGDQKEKKDEKKENL
;
A
#
# COMPACT_ATOMS: atom_id res chain seq x y z
N MET A 1 49.24 18.64 40.14
CA MET A 1 49.24 19.65 39.05
C MET A 1 48.47 19.05 37.88
N ASN A 2 47.40 19.57 37.29
CA ASN A 2 46.52 20.70 37.57
C ASN A 2 45.17 20.33 36.91
N ASN A 3 44.33 19.51 37.56
CA ASN A 3 43.02 19.07 37.01
C ASN A 3 42.10 20.25 36.65
N ILE A 4 42.31 21.37 37.33
CA ILE A 4 41.65 22.65 37.05
C ILE A 4 42.02 23.17 35.66
N ALA A 5 43.26 23.01 35.20
CA ALA A 5 43.68 23.43 33.87
C ALA A 5 43.03 22.60 32.76
N LEU A 6 42.81 21.30 33.01
CA LEU A 6 42.18 20.38 32.05
C LEU A 6 40.67 20.68 31.90
N LEU A 7 39.98 20.98 33.02
CA LEU A 7 38.62 21.52 33.01
C LEU A 7 38.53 22.89 32.33
N PHE A 8 39.54 23.75 32.51
CA PHE A 8 39.58 25.08 31.89
C PHE A 8 39.74 24.98 30.36
N ILE A 9 40.55 24.03 29.87
CA ILE A 9 40.73 23.75 28.44
C ILE A 9 39.43 23.18 27.82
N LEU A 10 38.74 22.27 28.53
CA LEU A 10 37.43 21.74 28.13
C LEU A 10 36.36 22.83 28.07
N PHE A 11 36.36 23.75 29.04
CA PHE A 11 35.44 24.89 29.09
C PHE A 11 35.69 25.89 27.94
N ILE A 12 36.95 26.16 27.61
CA ILE A 12 37.34 27.02 26.47
C ILE A 12 36.94 26.36 25.13
N MET A 13 37.11 25.04 25.00
CA MET A 13 36.72 24.28 23.82
C MET A 13 35.19 24.25 23.60
N MET A 14 34.40 24.42 24.66
CA MET A 14 32.94 24.54 24.57
C MET A 14 32.47 25.94 24.13
N LYS A 15 33.31 26.98 24.24
CA LYS A 15 32.93 28.35 23.88
C LYS A 15 33.21 28.61 22.40
N GLY A 16 32.14 28.74 21.61
CA GLY A 16 32.21 29.24 20.24
C GLY A 16 32.77 30.65 20.16
N LYS A 17 33.34 30.99 19.00
CA LYS A 17 34.00 32.26 18.70
C LYS A 17 32.97 33.38 18.46
N ASP A 18 32.08 33.63 19.42
CA ASP A 18 31.20 34.80 19.42
C ASP A 18 31.18 35.49 20.78
N LYS A 19 31.12 36.82 20.68
CA LYS A 19 31.47 37.78 21.73
C LYS A 19 30.38 37.84 22.83
N SER A 20 30.86 38.07 24.05
CA SER A 20 30.13 38.43 25.29
C SER A 20 29.55 37.27 26.14
N PRO A 21 29.67 37.35 27.49
CA PRO A 21 29.00 36.44 28.40
C PRO A 21 27.55 36.90 28.59
N HIS A 22 26.65 36.43 27.74
CA HIS A 22 25.22 36.57 27.98
C HIS A 22 24.77 35.43 28.89
N PHE A 23 24.29 35.74 30.10
CA PHE A 23 23.55 34.77 30.91
C PHE A 23 22.28 34.39 30.14
N PRO A 24 22.05 33.12 29.79
CA PRO A 24 20.90 32.75 28.99
C PRO A 24 19.64 32.85 29.84
N ASN A 25 18.80 33.83 29.50
CA ASN A 25 17.40 33.87 29.87
C ASN A 25 16.75 32.51 29.51
N THR A 26 16.12 31.86 30.47
CA THR A 26 15.60 30.49 30.39
C THR A 26 14.35 30.41 29.52
N ARG A 27 14.51 30.61 28.21
CA ARG A 27 13.56 30.23 27.15
C ARG A 27 14.31 29.80 25.87
N ASN A 28 15.48 29.18 26.01
CA ASN A 28 16.16 28.59 24.87
C ASN A 28 15.48 27.27 24.49
N THR A 29 14.75 27.28 23.37
CA THR A 29 14.58 26.09 22.57
C THR A 29 15.97 25.49 22.34
N LEU A 30 16.19 24.24 22.75
CA LEU A 30 17.45 23.53 22.54
C LEU A 30 17.67 23.37 21.04
N TYR A 31 18.32 24.35 20.41
CA TYR A 31 18.72 24.28 19.01
C TYR A 31 20.03 23.50 18.92
N ILE A 32 19.97 22.30 18.34
CA ILE A 32 21.13 21.45 18.10
C ILE A 32 21.51 21.58 16.64
N ASP A 33 22.73 22.06 16.36
CA ASP A 33 23.30 21.97 15.02
C ASP A 33 23.70 20.51 14.76
N ILE A 34 22.82 19.80 14.05
CA ILE A 34 22.97 18.37 13.74
C ILE A 34 24.24 18.11 12.94
N LYS A 35 24.49 18.90 11.89
CA LYS A 35 25.64 18.69 11.00
C LYS A 35 26.96 18.78 11.77
N THR A 36 27.14 19.88 12.51
CA THR A 36 28.37 20.12 13.28
C THR A 36 28.53 19.09 14.40
N THR A 37 27.43 18.69 15.05
CA THR A 37 27.47 17.68 16.13
C THR A 37 27.87 16.31 15.61
N THR A 38 27.33 15.89 14.46
CA THR A 38 27.70 14.63 13.81
C THR A 38 29.17 14.61 13.38
N GLU A 39 29.70 15.72 12.87
CA GLU A 39 31.12 15.85 12.52
C GLU A 39 32.03 15.72 13.75
N LYS A 40 31.66 16.35 14.88
CA LYS A 40 32.38 16.20 16.15
C LYS A 40 32.38 14.77 16.65
N ILE A 41 31.24 14.07 16.57
CA ILE A 41 31.16 12.65 16.94
C ILE A 41 32.08 11.80 16.06
N LYS A 42 32.09 12.03 14.74
CA LYS A 42 32.99 11.33 13.80
C LYS A 42 34.45 11.57 14.14
N LEU A 43 34.82 12.81 14.47
CA LEU A 43 36.17 13.15 14.89
C LEU A 43 36.54 12.39 16.17
N ILE A 44 35.71 12.45 17.21
CA ILE A 44 35.96 11.77 18.49
C ILE A 44 36.07 10.26 18.29
N LYS A 45 35.25 9.64 17.43
CA LYS A 45 35.40 8.21 17.09
C LYS A 45 36.75 7.89 16.44
N LYS A 46 37.28 8.78 15.59
CA LYS A 46 38.60 8.61 14.95
C LYS A 46 39.77 8.78 15.92
N ILE A 47 39.67 9.76 16.83
CA ILE A 47 40.73 10.00 17.83
C ILE A 47 40.57 9.13 19.09
N GLY A 48 39.41 8.50 19.25
CA GLY A 48 39.00 7.63 20.36
C GLY A 48 40.05 6.59 20.78
N PRO A 49 40.64 5.84 19.82
CA PRO A 49 41.67 4.84 20.13
C PRO A 49 42.96 5.38 20.75
N TYR A 50 43.23 6.69 20.63
CA TYR A 50 44.42 7.32 21.22
C TYR A 50 44.19 7.86 22.64
N PHE A 51 42.96 7.74 23.17
CA PHE A 51 42.70 8.08 24.57
C PHE A 51 43.17 6.97 25.51
N PRO A 52 43.55 7.31 26.77
CA PRO A 52 43.84 6.31 27.78
C PRO A 52 42.66 5.35 27.99
N GLU A 53 42.96 4.07 28.21
CA GLU A 53 41.98 2.98 28.30
C GLU A 53 40.89 3.24 29.34
N GLU A 54 41.28 3.83 30.47
CA GLU A 54 40.40 4.20 31.59
C GLU A 54 39.24 5.12 31.16
N TYR A 55 39.43 5.93 30.12
CA TYR A 55 38.42 6.88 29.63
C TYR A 55 37.53 6.30 28.53
N LEU A 56 37.91 5.17 27.90
CA LEU A 56 37.16 4.59 26.79
C LEU A 56 35.69 4.28 27.15
N PRO A 57 35.36 3.70 28.33
CA PRO A 57 33.96 3.46 28.69
C PRO A 57 33.12 4.74 28.75
N SER A 58 33.70 5.80 29.33
CA SER A 58 33.05 7.10 29.47
C SER A 58 32.86 7.79 28.12
N ILE A 59 33.89 7.76 27.26
CA ILE A 59 33.85 8.32 25.91
C ILE A 59 32.80 7.59 25.06
N ASN A 60 32.80 6.26 25.08
CA ASN A 60 31.84 5.46 24.32
C ASN A 60 30.40 5.74 24.77
N LYS A 61 30.16 5.85 26.08
CA LYS A 61 28.85 6.20 26.63
C LYS A 61 28.42 7.61 26.21
N ALA A 62 29.33 8.59 26.28
CA ALA A 62 29.05 9.96 25.86
C ALA A 62 28.72 10.06 24.37
N ILE A 63 29.50 9.38 23.52
CA ILE A 63 29.24 9.28 22.08
C ILE A 63 27.86 8.67 21.84
N MET A 64 27.55 7.53 22.46
CA MET A 64 26.26 6.85 22.31
C MET A 64 25.08 7.75 22.72
N ILE A 65 25.18 8.41 23.87
CA ILE A 65 24.12 9.32 24.35
C ILE A 65 23.93 10.47 23.37
N THR A 66 25.03 11.07 22.90
CA THR A 66 24.97 12.21 21.97
C THR A 66 24.36 11.79 20.63
N GLU A 67 24.72 10.62 20.08
CA GLU A 67 24.11 10.09 18.85
C GLU A 67 22.60 9.86 19.00
N LYS A 68 22.15 9.38 20.17
CA LYS A 68 20.72 9.20 20.46
C LYS A 68 19.98 10.54 20.52
N ILE A 69 20.58 11.56 21.16
CA ILE A 69 19.99 12.90 21.24
C ILE A 69 19.86 13.53 19.84
N VAL A 70 20.91 13.40 19.01
CA VAL A 70 20.90 13.89 17.62
C VAL A 70 19.73 13.28 16.84
N LYS A 71 19.58 11.95 16.87
CA LYS A 71 18.46 11.28 16.19
C LYS A 71 17.10 11.70 16.73
N LEU A 72 16.97 11.83 18.05
CA LEU A 72 15.73 12.28 18.67
C LEU A 72 15.36 13.69 18.20
N TYR A 73 16.34 14.58 18.07
CA TYR A 73 16.14 15.92 17.53
C TYR A 73 15.71 15.90 16.07
N GLU A 74 16.33 15.07 15.22
CA GLU A 74 15.91 14.88 13.82
C GLU A 74 14.45 14.40 13.73
N VAL A 75 14.05 13.48 14.60
CA VAL A 75 12.66 13.00 14.69
C VAL A 75 11.72 14.12 15.12
N PHE A 76 12.07 14.92 16.14
CA PHE A 76 11.26 16.06 16.55
C PHE A 76 11.16 17.13 15.46
N ASP A 77 12.26 17.46 14.78
CA ASP A 77 12.26 18.38 13.64
C ASP A 77 11.34 17.87 12.52
N PHE A 78 11.40 16.57 12.22
CA PHE A 78 10.52 15.94 11.24
C PHE A 78 9.03 16.00 11.66
N ILE A 79 8.71 15.71 12.93
CA ILE A 79 7.33 15.74 13.44
C ILE A 79 6.78 17.17 13.49
N CYS A 80 7.61 18.15 13.85
CA CYS A 80 7.21 19.54 14.00
C CYS A 80 7.12 20.31 12.67
N LYS A 81 7.57 19.73 11.55
CA LYS A 81 7.37 20.31 10.22
C LYS A 81 5.88 20.40 9.90
N LYS A 82 5.40 21.63 9.72
CA LYS A 82 3.97 21.94 9.55
C LYS A 82 3.42 21.61 8.15
N ASP A 83 4.29 21.51 7.15
CA ASP A 83 3.89 21.29 5.75
C ASP A 83 4.12 19.84 5.33
N MET A 84 3.18 18.98 5.73
CA MET A 84 3.20 17.53 5.45
C MET A 84 2.20 17.17 4.33
N LEU A 85 2.12 18.00 3.28
CA LEU A 85 1.33 17.69 2.09
C LEU A 85 2.11 16.71 1.20
N TYR A 86 2.13 15.43 1.60
CA TYR A 86 2.80 14.38 0.83
C TYR A 86 2.11 14.08 -0.50
N VAL A 87 0.80 14.32 -0.56
CA VAL A 87 0.00 14.23 -1.78
C VAL A 87 -0.57 15.62 -2.03
N THR A 88 0.08 16.37 -2.90
CA THR A 88 -0.28 17.75 -3.24
C THR A 88 -1.34 17.83 -4.33
N GLU A 89 -1.46 16.79 -5.16
CA GLU A 89 -2.35 16.78 -6.32
C GLU A 89 -3.19 15.50 -6.35
N SER A 90 -4.48 15.66 -6.65
CA SER A 90 -5.40 14.55 -6.89
C SER A 90 -5.51 14.32 -8.38
N ILE A 91 -5.29 13.08 -8.81
CA ILE A 91 -5.53 12.69 -10.19
C ILE A 91 -7.05 12.55 -10.38
N PRO A 92 -7.69 13.35 -11.25
CA PRO A 92 -9.10 13.20 -11.53
C PRO A 92 -9.32 11.86 -12.24
N VAL A 93 -10.24 11.05 -11.71
CA VAL A 93 -10.61 9.76 -12.30
C VAL A 93 -12.11 9.70 -12.44
N GLU A 94 -12.58 9.39 -13.64
CA GLU A 94 -13.99 9.43 -14.06
C GLU A 94 -14.93 8.61 -13.17
N ASN A 95 -14.51 7.41 -12.74
CA ASN A 95 -15.35 6.51 -11.98
C ASN A 95 -14.55 5.66 -10.97
N LEU A 96 -15.26 5.08 -10.01
CA LEU A 96 -14.67 4.26 -8.93
C LEU A 96 -13.91 3.05 -9.47
N GLN A 97 -14.40 2.42 -10.54
CA GLN A 97 -13.79 1.22 -11.13
C GLN A 97 -12.41 1.54 -11.72
N LYS A 98 -12.30 2.60 -12.51
CA LYS A 98 -11.02 3.09 -13.04
C LYS A 98 -10.09 3.47 -11.90
N ARG A 99 -10.61 4.10 -10.84
CA ARG A 99 -9.82 4.49 -9.67
C ARG A 99 -9.22 3.29 -8.95
N LEU A 100 -10.00 2.24 -8.70
CA LEU A 100 -9.52 1.00 -8.09
C LEU A 100 -8.51 0.28 -8.98
N SER A 101 -8.74 0.28 -10.30
CA SER A 101 -7.81 -0.29 -11.27
C SER A 101 -6.46 0.43 -11.24
N TYR A 102 -6.45 1.77 -11.25
CA TYR A 102 -5.21 2.55 -11.14
C TYR A 102 -4.46 2.29 -9.84
N ILE A 103 -5.17 2.22 -8.71
CA ILE A 103 -4.56 1.92 -7.41
C ILE A 103 -3.90 0.54 -7.42
N ALA A 104 -4.65 -0.49 -7.83
CA ALA A 104 -4.14 -1.86 -7.83
C ALA A 104 -2.98 -2.04 -8.81
N ASN A 105 -3.07 -1.46 -10.02
CA ASN A 105 -1.99 -1.53 -11.00
C ASN A 105 -0.72 -0.82 -10.52
N THR A 106 -0.86 0.31 -9.84
CA THR A 106 0.28 1.01 -9.24
C THR A 106 0.95 0.15 -8.18
N ILE A 107 0.15 -0.49 -7.30
CA ILE A 107 0.69 -1.38 -6.27
C ILE A 107 1.36 -2.61 -6.89
N GLN A 108 0.75 -3.25 -7.90
CA GLN A 108 1.36 -4.41 -8.57
C GLN A 108 2.65 -4.06 -9.32
N LYS A 109 2.75 -2.84 -9.85
CA LYS A 109 3.91 -2.36 -10.59
C LYS A 109 5.08 -2.05 -9.66
N ASP A 110 4.81 -1.41 -8.53
CA ASP A 110 5.85 -0.84 -7.67
C ASP A 110 6.25 -1.77 -6.51
N PHE A 111 5.49 -2.84 -6.24
CA PHE A 111 5.74 -3.79 -5.15
C PHE A 111 5.83 -5.23 -5.65
N ALA A 112 6.75 -6.00 -5.07
CA ALA A 112 6.86 -7.43 -5.34
C ALA A 112 5.63 -8.20 -4.82
N LYS A 113 5.30 -9.33 -5.45
CA LYS A 113 4.10 -10.12 -5.12
C LYS A 113 4.15 -10.64 -3.67
N GLU A 114 5.34 -10.96 -3.18
CA GLU A 114 5.60 -11.40 -1.82
C GLU A 114 5.29 -10.30 -0.80
N ASP A 115 5.61 -9.04 -1.13
CA ASP A 115 5.32 -7.88 -0.27
C ASP A 115 3.84 -7.56 -0.27
N ILE A 116 3.17 -7.69 -1.44
CA ILE A 116 1.73 -7.54 -1.54
C ILE A 116 1.02 -8.58 -0.68
N ASN A 117 1.44 -9.86 -0.74
CA ASN A 117 0.85 -10.94 0.07
C ASN A 117 0.94 -10.68 1.58
N ARG A 118 1.93 -9.90 2.03
CA ARG A 118 2.11 -9.56 3.45
C ARG A 118 1.16 -8.48 3.93
N LEU A 119 0.44 -7.80 3.03
CA LEU A 119 -0.58 -6.79 3.36
C LEU A 119 -1.91 -7.40 3.87
N GLY A 120 -2.01 -8.73 3.95
CA GLY A 120 -3.19 -9.41 4.50
C GLY A 120 -4.41 -9.29 3.59
N ALA A 121 -5.58 -8.99 4.16
CA ALA A 121 -6.87 -9.03 3.44
C ALA A 121 -6.95 -8.11 2.19
N GLY A 122 -6.14 -7.04 2.14
CA GLY A 122 -6.05 -6.16 0.98
C GLY A 122 -5.28 -6.76 -0.22
N ALA A 123 -4.38 -7.72 0.05
CA ALA A 123 -3.57 -8.39 -0.96
C ALA A 123 -4.44 -9.15 -1.98
N ASP A 124 -5.47 -9.84 -1.50
CA ASP A 124 -6.40 -10.60 -2.32
C ASP A 124 -7.11 -9.73 -3.36
N ILE A 125 -7.50 -8.51 -2.96
CA ILE A 125 -8.18 -7.56 -3.84
C ILE A 125 -7.22 -7.04 -4.90
N ILE A 126 -6.00 -6.67 -4.49
CA ILE A 126 -4.96 -6.16 -5.40
C ILE A 126 -4.59 -7.23 -6.42
N LEU A 127 -4.36 -8.47 -5.98
CA LEU A 127 -3.94 -9.58 -6.84
C LEU A 127 -5.04 -10.11 -7.76
N LYS A 128 -6.31 -9.89 -7.40
CA LYS A 128 -7.47 -10.34 -8.19
C LYS A 128 -8.21 -9.19 -8.86
N ILE A 129 -7.59 -8.01 -8.98
CA ILE A 129 -8.26 -6.81 -9.52
C ILE A 129 -8.73 -7.01 -10.96
N ASP A 130 -7.97 -7.73 -11.79
CA ASP A 130 -8.37 -8.03 -13.16
C ASP A 130 -9.65 -8.87 -13.21
N ARG A 131 -9.75 -9.84 -12.31
CA ARG A 131 -10.96 -10.67 -12.18
C ARG A 131 -12.14 -9.85 -11.70
N LEU A 132 -11.92 -8.95 -10.73
CA LEU A 132 -12.95 -8.05 -10.23
C LEU A 132 -13.42 -7.05 -11.30
N ASN A 133 -12.50 -6.50 -12.08
CA ASN A 133 -12.79 -5.63 -13.22
C ASN A 133 -13.62 -6.34 -14.30
N LYS A 134 -13.25 -7.59 -14.64
CA LYS A 134 -14.02 -8.43 -15.56
C LYS A 134 -15.44 -8.67 -15.04
N MET A 135 -15.61 -8.98 -13.75
CA MET A 135 -16.93 -9.16 -13.13
C MET A 135 -17.76 -7.87 -13.15
N MET A 136 -17.15 -6.72 -12.86
CA MET A 136 -17.84 -5.43 -12.85
C MET A 136 -18.30 -5.03 -14.25
N ASN A 137 -17.47 -5.25 -15.27
CA ASN A 137 -17.81 -5.03 -16.67
C ASN A 137 -18.98 -5.93 -17.11
N MET A 138 -18.96 -7.19 -16.69
CA MET A 138 -20.04 -8.13 -16.95
C MET A 138 -21.35 -7.67 -16.29
N PHE A 139 -21.30 -7.20 -15.04
CA PHE A 139 -22.46 -6.63 -14.35
C PHE A 139 -23.01 -5.39 -15.08
N SER A 140 -22.15 -4.46 -15.48
CA SER A 140 -22.54 -3.28 -16.26
C SER A 140 -23.20 -3.66 -17.59
N TYR A 141 -22.66 -4.67 -18.27
CA TYR A 141 -23.19 -5.15 -19.54
C TYR A 141 -24.56 -5.82 -19.38
N ILE A 142 -24.77 -6.62 -18.32
CA ILE A 142 -26.08 -7.23 -18.00
C ILE A 142 -27.09 -6.15 -17.64
N SER A 143 -26.71 -5.17 -16.81
CA SER A 143 -27.59 -4.06 -16.43
C SER A 143 -28.00 -3.20 -17.63
N SER A 144 -27.11 -3.03 -18.61
CA SER A 144 -27.39 -2.23 -19.81
C SER A 144 -28.15 -3.00 -20.89
N ASN A 145 -28.15 -4.34 -20.81
CA ASN A 145 -28.78 -5.23 -21.78
C ASN A 145 -29.58 -6.33 -21.04
N PRO A 146 -30.77 -6.03 -20.51
CA PRO A 146 -31.53 -6.98 -19.70
C PRO A 146 -31.96 -8.25 -20.47
N ASP A 147 -32.06 -8.16 -21.80
CA ASP A 147 -32.42 -9.30 -22.66
C ASP A 147 -31.30 -10.34 -22.82
N ILE A 148 -30.07 -10.01 -22.40
CA ILE A 148 -28.91 -10.90 -22.55
C ILE A 148 -29.03 -12.18 -21.70
N MET A 149 -29.85 -12.15 -20.66
CA MET A 149 -30.16 -13.30 -19.82
C MET A 149 -31.21 -14.24 -20.42
N LYS A 150 -31.84 -13.88 -21.54
CA LYS A 150 -32.85 -14.72 -22.21
C LYS A 150 -32.21 -15.83 -23.04
N ASP A 151 -31.06 -15.55 -23.66
CA ASP A 151 -30.32 -16.50 -24.49
C ASP A 151 -29.14 -17.15 -23.74
N THR A 152 -29.16 -18.47 -23.64
CA THR A 152 -28.15 -19.27 -22.94
C THR A 152 -26.76 -19.15 -23.59
N ASN A 153 -26.69 -18.95 -24.92
CA ASN A 153 -25.41 -18.75 -25.61
C ASN A 153 -24.80 -17.38 -25.27
N SER A 154 -25.65 -16.37 -25.08
CA SER A 154 -25.25 -15.04 -24.64
C SER A 154 -24.78 -15.02 -23.18
N ILE A 155 -25.41 -15.82 -22.30
CA ILE A 155 -24.93 -16.04 -20.93
C ILE A 155 -23.54 -16.70 -20.92
N PHE A 156 -23.32 -17.72 -21.74
CA PHE A 156 -22.03 -18.41 -21.81
C PHE A 156 -20.87 -17.47 -22.19
N LYS A 157 -21.09 -16.63 -23.22
CA LYS A 157 -20.12 -15.61 -23.64
C LYS A 157 -19.79 -14.59 -22.54
N LEU A 158 -20.70 -14.38 -21.59
CA LEU A 158 -20.48 -13.48 -20.46
C LEU A 158 -19.59 -14.10 -19.38
N VAL A 159 -19.76 -15.39 -19.10
CA VAL A 159 -18.99 -16.08 -18.06
C VAL A 159 -17.64 -16.58 -18.57
N GLU A 160 -17.49 -16.80 -19.88
CA GLU A 160 -16.26 -17.27 -20.52
C GLU A 160 -14.98 -16.52 -20.09
N PRO A 161 -14.93 -15.17 -20.00
CA PRO A 161 -13.75 -14.43 -19.54
C PRO A 161 -13.35 -14.68 -18.08
N LEU A 162 -14.27 -15.17 -17.23
CA LEU A 162 -14.02 -15.54 -15.82
C LEU A 162 -13.58 -17.00 -15.67
N LEU A 163 -13.68 -17.79 -16.75
CA LEU A 163 -13.35 -19.21 -16.80
C LEU A 163 -12.03 -19.49 -17.53
N GLN A 164 -11.40 -18.47 -18.12
CA GLN A 164 -10.15 -18.60 -18.90
C GLN A 164 -8.97 -19.18 -18.09
N ASP A 165 -8.97 -19.04 -16.76
CA ASP A 165 -7.91 -19.60 -15.89
C ASP A 165 -8.22 -21.01 -15.36
N LYS A 166 -9.32 -21.64 -15.79
CA LYS A 166 -9.73 -22.98 -15.33
C LYS A 166 -9.27 -24.07 -16.29
N ASP A 167 -8.97 -25.24 -15.74
CA ASP A 167 -8.55 -26.42 -16.50
C ASP A 167 -9.55 -26.79 -17.61
N GLU A 168 -9.04 -27.33 -18.71
CA GLU A 168 -9.81 -27.74 -19.90
C GLU A 168 -10.98 -28.70 -19.56
N LYS A 169 -10.81 -29.49 -18.50
CA LYS A 169 -11.84 -30.40 -17.97
C LYS A 169 -13.03 -29.66 -17.34
N GLU A 170 -12.78 -28.55 -16.64
CA GLU A 170 -13.86 -27.73 -16.07
C GLU A 170 -14.58 -26.95 -17.17
N MET A 171 -13.84 -26.46 -18.17
CA MET A 171 -14.42 -25.80 -19.35
C MET A 171 -15.41 -26.71 -20.09
N LYS A 172 -15.05 -28.00 -20.27
CA LYS A 172 -15.93 -29.01 -20.90
C LYS A 172 -17.23 -29.22 -20.11
N LYS A 173 -17.17 -29.33 -18.78
CA LYS A 173 -18.36 -29.48 -17.94
C LYS A 173 -19.32 -28.31 -18.04
N ILE A 174 -18.79 -27.07 -18.08
CA ILE A 174 -19.62 -25.87 -18.18
C ILE A 174 -20.30 -25.80 -19.56
N LYS A 175 -19.58 -26.18 -20.62
CA LYS A 175 -20.15 -26.30 -21.97
C LYS A 175 -21.26 -27.36 -22.04
N GLU A 176 -21.12 -28.47 -21.32
CA GLU A 176 -22.15 -29.51 -21.20
C GLU A 176 -23.38 -29.03 -20.43
N MET A 177 -23.21 -28.32 -19.31
CA MET A 177 -24.31 -27.69 -18.58
C MET A 177 -25.09 -26.69 -19.44
N THR A 178 -24.37 -25.88 -20.23
CA THR A 178 -24.97 -24.94 -21.19
C THR A 178 -25.83 -25.66 -22.24
N ARG A 179 -25.35 -26.80 -22.75
CA ARG A 179 -26.10 -27.66 -23.68
C ARG A 179 -27.34 -28.27 -23.04
N MET A 180 -27.25 -28.78 -21.81
CA MET A 180 -28.40 -29.31 -21.09
C MET A 180 -29.47 -28.23 -20.86
N MET A 181 -29.06 -27.00 -20.51
CA MET A 181 -30.01 -25.91 -20.30
C MET A 181 -30.73 -25.50 -21.59
N ASN A 182 -30.06 -25.58 -22.74
CA ASN A 182 -30.69 -25.39 -24.05
C ASN A 182 -31.69 -26.50 -24.37
N ILE A 183 -31.37 -27.76 -24.02
CA ILE A 183 -32.28 -28.89 -24.19
C ILE A 183 -33.51 -28.72 -23.29
N LEU A 184 -33.32 -28.36 -22.02
CA LEU A 184 -34.43 -28.11 -21.09
C LEU A 184 -35.34 -26.98 -21.57
N LYS A 185 -34.78 -25.85 -22.04
CA LYS A 185 -35.56 -24.77 -22.65
C LYS A 185 -36.35 -25.23 -23.88
N ALA A 186 -35.74 -26.03 -24.75
CA ALA A 186 -36.41 -26.56 -25.95
C ALA A 186 -37.53 -27.55 -25.61
N LEU A 187 -37.35 -28.34 -24.55
CA LEU A 187 -38.36 -29.28 -24.05
C LEU A 187 -39.52 -28.56 -23.36
N ASP A 188 -39.25 -27.47 -22.65
CA ASP A 188 -40.27 -26.63 -22.00
C ASP A 188 -41.16 -25.94 -23.06
N THR A 189 -40.58 -25.52 -24.19
CA THR A 189 -41.35 -24.96 -25.32
C THR A 189 -42.25 -25.97 -26.04
N THR A 190 -42.12 -27.27 -25.78
CA THR A 190 -43.02 -28.31 -26.32
C THR A 190 -44.23 -28.62 -25.44
N GLY A 191 -44.34 -28.04 -24.25
CA GLY A 191 -45.50 -28.19 -23.35
C GLY A 191 -46.75 -27.42 -23.81
N ASP A 192 -46.57 -26.25 -24.42
CA ASP A 192 -47.69 -25.33 -24.74
C ASP A 192 -48.41 -25.63 -26.07
N GLN A 193 -48.01 -26.65 -26.83
CA GLN A 193 -48.65 -26.99 -28.12
C GLN A 193 -49.55 -28.23 -28.10
N LYS A 194 -49.67 -28.95 -26.97
CA LYS A 194 -50.56 -30.12 -26.87
C LYS A 194 -51.94 -29.84 -26.28
N GLU A 195 -52.18 -28.74 -25.58
CA GLU A 195 -53.49 -28.46 -24.98
C GLU A 195 -54.54 -27.87 -25.94
N LYS A 196 -54.20 -27.51 -27.18
CA LYS A 196 -55.15 -26.86 -28.12
C LYS A 196 -55.80 -27.77 -29.18
N LYS A 197 -55.61 -29.10 -29.13
CA LYS A 197 -56.17 -30.01 -30.16
C LYS A 197 -57.33 -30.89 -29.73
N ASP A 198 -57.62 -31.05 -28.44
CA ASP A 198 -58.66 -31.99 -28.00
C ASP A 198 -60.02 -31.35 -27.65
N GLU A 199 -60.16 -30.03 -27.61
CA GLU A 199 -61.46 -29.36 -27.33
C GLU A 199 -62.38 -29.17 -28.56
N LYS A 200 -61.96 -29.57 -29.78
CA LYS A 200 -62.70 -29.22 -31.03
C LYS A 200 -63.50 -30.35 -31.68
N LYS A 201 -63.81 -31.45 -30.98
CA LYS A 201 -64.55 -32.59 -31.56
C LYS A 201 -65.82 -33.05 -30.84
N GLU A 202 -66.33 -32.32 -29.85
CA GLU A 202 -67.57 -32.73 -29.16
C GLU A 202 -68.74 -31.73 -29.24
N ASN A 203 -68.72 -30.80 -30.18
CA ASN A 203 -69.90 -30.01 -30.53
C ASN A 203 -69.94 -29.74 -32.05
N LEU A 204 -70.47 -30.70 -32.82
CA LEU A 204 -71.28 -30.43 -34.02
C LEU A 204 -72.12 -31.67 -34.38
#